data_AF-A0A7J8RI76-F1
#
_entry.id   AF-A0A7J8RI76-F1
#
_cell.length_a   1.000
_cell.length_b   1.000
_cell.length_c   1.000
_cell.angle_alpha   90.00
_cell.angle_beta   90.00
_cell.angle_gamma   90.00
#
_symmetry.space_group_name_H-M   'P 1'
#
loop_
_entity.id
_entity.type
_entity.pdbx_description
1 polymer ?
#
loop_
_entity_poly.entity_id
_entity_poly.type
_entity_poly.pdbx_seq_one_letter_code
_entity_poly.pdbx_strand_id
1 'polypeptide(L)'
;MLRGMGFDNNTYIFLASGKIYNAEKTMAPLLEMFPNLQTKEMLASEEELAPYKNFSSRMAAIDYTVCLHSEVFVTTQGGNFPHFLMGHRRYLHGGHSKTIRPDKRKLALLFDNPNIGWKSFKRQMLNMRSHSDSKGFELKRPSDSIYTFPCPDCMCHTNKSTDSRSSPAT
;
A
#
# COMPACT_ATOMS: atom_id res chain seq x y z
N MET A 1 -0.55 2.55 -15.60
CA MET A 1 -1.57 2.23 -14.58
C MET A 1 -1.78 3.38 -13.58
N LEU A 2 -0.80 3.68 -12.71
CA LEU A 2 -0.93 4.64 -11.61
C LEU A 2 -1.41 6.03 -12.07
N ARG A 3 -0.87 6.53 -13.19
CA ARG A 3 -1.32 7.81 -13.77
C ARG A 3 -2.80 7.80 -14.19
N GLY A 4 -3.29 6.67 -14.69
CA GLY A 4 -4.71 6.47 -14.98
C GLY A 4 -5.57 6.38 -13.71
N MET A 5 -5.00 5.91 -12.59
CA MET A 5 -5.66 5.90 -11.28
C MET A 5 -5.70 7.29 -10.61
N GLY A 6 -5.08 8.30 -11.23
CA GLY A 6 -5.12 9.69 -10.79
C GLY A 6 -3.94 10.12 -9.92
N PHE A 7 -2.86 9.36 -9.87
CA PHE A 7 -1.58 9.82 -9.32
C PHE A 7 -0.83 10.65 -10.37
N ASP A 8 -0.20 11.72 -9.93
CA ASP A 8 0.57 12.63 -10.79
C ASP A 8 2.08 12.51 -10.53
N ASN A 9 2.87 13.29 -11.27
CA ASN A 9 4.33 13.29 -11.15
C ASN A 9 4.84 13.87 -9.82
N ASN A 10 4.02 14.60 -9.08
CA ASN A 10 4.38 15.14 -7.77
C ASN A 10 4.15 14.12 -6.65
N THR A 11 3.44 13.03 -6.94
CA THR A 11 3.18 11.94 -6.00
C THR A 11 4.50 11.24 -5.62
N TYR A 12 4.82 11.20 -4.32
CA TYR A 12 5.89 10.36 -3.79
C TYR A 12 5.50 8.89 -3.87
N ILE A 13 6.33 8.08 -4.52
CA ILE A 13 6.09 6.64 -4.67
C ILE A 13 7.20 5.89 -3.95
N PHE A 14 6.84 5.06 -2.99
CA PHE A 14 7.77 4.08 -2.44
C PHE A 14 7.58 2.72 -3.12
N LEU A 15 8.63 2.19 -3.73
CA LEU A 15 8.62 0.89 -4.40
C LEU A 15 9.18 -0.20 -3.48
N ALA A 16 8.28 -0.91 -2.81
CA ALA A 16 8.60 -2.12 -2.06
C ALA A 16 8.73 -3.32 -3.01
N SER A 17 9.95 -3.63 -3.44
CA SER A 17 10.23 -4.78 -4.30
C SER A 17 11.50 -5.53 -3.91
N GLY A 18 11.58 -6.79 -4.33
CA GLY A 18 12.87 -7.49 -4.40
C GLY A 18 13.78 -6.91 -5.49
N LYS A 19 14.87 -7.62 -5.79
CA LYS A 19 15.78 -7.25 -6.89
C LYS A 19 15.03 -7.22 -8.22
N ILE A 20 14.99 -6.06 -8.85
CA ILE A 20 14.35 -5.86 -10.15
C ILE A 20 15.33 -6.28 -11.25
N TYR A 21 14.88 -7.15 -12.15
CA TYR A 21 15.69 -7.58 -13.29
C TYR A 21 15.88 -6.41 -14.27
N ASN A 22 17.13 -6.11 -14.62
CA ASN A 22 17.48 -5.03 -15.54
C ASN A 22 16.79 -3.69 -15.16
N ALA A 23 16.93 -3.30 -13.89
CA ALA A 23 16.21 -2.18 -13.30
C ALA A 23 16.42 -0.87 -14.09
N GLU A 24 17.64 -0.58 -14.53
CA GLU A 24 17.96 0.62 -15.32
C GLU A 24 17.06 0.77 -16.54
N LYS A 25 16.86 -0.30 -17.31
CA LYS A 25 16.02 -0.28 -18.50
C LYS A 25 14.54 -0.39 -18.19
N THR A 26 14.16 -1.25 -17.24
CA THR A 26 12.75 -1.57 -16.97
C THR A 26 12.05 -0.50 -16.13
N MET A 27 12.81 0.26 -15.33
CA MET A 27 12.28 1.32 -14.46
C MET A 27 12.28 2.70 -15.10
N ALA A 28 13.05 2.93 -16.17
CA ALA A 28 13.17 4.24 -16.82
C ALA A 28 11.81 4.89 -17.14
N PRO A 29 10.82 4.19 -17.75
CA PRO A 29 9.52 4.81 -18.02
C PRO A 29 8.73 5.17 -16.75
N LEU A 30 8.92 4.42 -15.66
CA LEU A 30 8.24 4.72 -14.40
C LEU A 30 8.86 5.94 -13.72
N LEU A 31 10.19 6.05 -13.72
CA LEU A 31 10.92 7.19 -13.17
C LEU A 31 10.63 8.48 -13.94
N GLU A 32 10.52 8.40 -15.27
CA GLU A 32 10.13 9.54 -16.11
C GLU A 32 8.71 10.04 -15.75
N MET A 33 7.78 9.13 -15.47
CA MET A 33 6.42 9.50 -15.07
C MET A 33 6.31 9.96 -13.61
N PHE A 34 7.17 9.46 -12.72
CA PHE A 34 7.13 9.68 -11.27
C PHE A 34 8.55 9.91 -10.74
N PRO A 35 9.07 11.14 -10.85
CA PRO A 35 10.44 11.47 -10.46
C PRO A 35 10.71 11.31 -8.96
N ASN A 36 9.67 11.40 -8.12
CA ASN A 36 9.76 11.25 -6.67
C ASN A 36 9.66 9.78 -6.20
N LEU A 37 10.09 8.84 -7.04
CA LEU A 37 10.11 7.43 -6.70
C LEU A 37 11.32 7.09 -5.82
N GLN A 38 11.08 6.40 -4.73
CA GLN A 38 12.05 5.98 -3.74
C GLN A 38 12.02 4.46 -3.57
N THR A 39 13.17 3.87 -3.28
CA THR A 39 13.29 2.47 -2.85
C THR A 39 13.90 2.40 -1.45
N LYS A 40 13.86 1.24 -0.79
CA LYS A 40 14.45 1.09 0.56
C LYS A 40 15.93 1.45 0.61
N GLU A 41 16.66 1.25 -0.48
CA GLU A 41 18.08 1.59 -0.61
C GLU A 41 18.34 3.10 -0.65
N MET A 42 17.31 3.92 -0.93
CA MET A 42 17.40 5.38 -1.03
C MET A 42 16.95 6.10 0.25
N LEU A 43 16.42 5.38 1.25
CA LEU A 43 15.83 5.98 2.45
C LEU A 43 16.85 6.48 3.47
N ALA A 44 18.05 5.90 3.48
CA ALA A 44 19.05 6.09 4.52
C ALA A 44 20.46 5.90 3.93
N SER A 45 21.48 6.28 4.69
CA SER A 45 22.86 6.12 4.24
C SER A 45 23.25 4.65 4.10
N GLU A 46 24.33 4.37 3.37
CA GLU A 46 24.81 2.98 3.22
C GLU A 46 25.22 2.37 4.56
N GLU A 47 25.79 3.18 5.45
CA GLU A 47 26.20 2.81 6.80
C GLU A 47 24.99 2.49 7.69
N GLU A 48 23.94 3.30 7.61
CA GLU A 48 22.68 3.06 8.33
C GLU A 48 21.97 1.79 7.84
N LEU A 49 22.06 1.48 6.55
CA LEU A 49 21.45 0.29 5.96
C LEU A 49 22.29 -0.99 6.14
N ALA A 50 23.60 -0.87 6.36
CA ALA A 50 24.52 -1.99 6.45
C ALA A 50 24.09 -3.12 7.42
N PRO A 51 23.51 -2.85 8.62
CA PRO A 51 23.05 -3.89 9.54
C PRO A 51 21.89 -4.75 9.01
N TYR A 52 21.18 -4.27 7.99
CA TYR A 52 19.99 -4.91 7.43
C TYR A 52 20.25 -5.59 6.08
N LYS A 53 21.19 -5.09 5.26
CA LYS A 53 21.45 -5.53 3.87
C LYS A 53 21.62 -7.04 3.69
N ASN A 54 22.21 -7.74 4.67
CA ASN A 54 22.46 -9.19 4.60
C ASN A 54 21.28 -10.05 5.07
N PHE A 55 20.17 -9.44 5.50
CA PHE A 55 19.01 -10.14 6.02
C PHE A 55 17.76 -9.72 5.25
N SER A 56 17.30 -10.59 4.34
CA SER A 56 16.13 -10.33 3.50
C SER A 56 14.89 -9.96 4.32
N SER A 57 14.68 -10.62 5.47
CA SER A 57 13.57 -10.30 6.39
C SER A 57 13.69 -8.92 7.04
N ARG A 58 14.91 -8.45 7.33
CA ARG A 58 15.12 -7.11 7.91
C ARG A 58 14.94 -6.02 6.85
N MET A 59 15.43 -6.23 5.64
CA MET A 59 15.15 -5.32 4.52
C MET A 59 13.66 -5.26 4.20
N ALA A 60 12.96 -6.40 4.27
CA ALA A 60 11.51 -6.45 4.10
C ALA A 60 10.76 -5.75 5.25
N ALA A 61 11.33 -5.67 6.46
CA ALA A 61 10.73 -4.91 7.56
C ALA A 61 10.76 -3.40 7.28
N ILE A 62 11.81 -2.89 6.60
CA ILE A 62 11.85 -1.49 6.14
C ILE A 62 10.74 -1.25 5.11
N ASP A 63 10.63 -2.12 4.10
CA ASP A 63 9.56 -2.06 3.11
C ASP A 63 8.17 -2.06 3.79
N TYR A 64 8.00 -2.93 4.78
CA TYR A 64 6.76 -3.08 5.54
C TYR A 64 6.39 -1.79 6.29
N THR A 65 7.34 -1.19 7.01
CA THR A 65 7.10 0.03 7.79
C THR A 65 6.68 1.20 6.90
N VAL A 66 7.38 1.42 5.78
CA VAL A 66 7.01 2.51 4.86
C VAL A 66 5.62 2.25 4.27
N CYS A 67 5.35 1.03 3.80
CA CYS A 67 4.03 0.70 3.26
C CYS A 67 2.91 0.75 4.32
N LEU A 68 3.21 0.50 5.59
CA LEU A 68 2.24 0.56 6.70
C LEU A 68 1.77 1.99 6.93
N HIS A 69 2.71 2.94 6.94
CA HIS A 69 2.44 4.36 7.21
C HIS A 69 2.11 5.19 5.96
N SER A 70 2.21 4.61 4.76
CA SER A 70 1.85 5.29 3.51
C SER A 70 0.35 5.63 3.45
N GLU A 71 -0.01 6.79 2.91
CA GLU A 71 -1.42 7.18 2.76
C GLU A 71 -2.21 6.21 1.87
N VAL A 72 -1.56 5.69 0.83
CA VAL A 72 -2.14 4.72 -0.09
C VAL A 72 -1.17 3.56 -0.29
N PHE A 73 -1.66 2.34 -0.11
CA PHE A 73 -0.91 1.12 -0.42
C PHE A 73 -1.49 0.47 -1.68
N VAL A 74 -0.63 0.13 -2.65
CA VAL A 74 -1.04 -0.60 -3.87
C VAL A 74 -0.32 -1.94 -3.89
N THR A 75 -1.08 -3.04 -3.93
CA THR A 75 -0.50 -4.38 -4.04
C THR A 75 -0.63 -4.94 -5.45
N THR A 76 0.49 -5.37 -6.04
CA THR A 76 0.54 -5.97 -7.38
C THR A 76 0.67 -7.48 -7.35
N GLN A 77 1.09 -8.06 -6.23
CA GLN A 77 1.27 -9.51 -6.06
C GLN A 77 0.55 -10.04 -4.82
N GLY A 78 0.22 -11.32 -4.85
CA GLY A 78 -0.27 -12.02 -3.65
C GLY A 78 0.88 -12.38 -2.72
N GLY A 79 0.56 -13.05 -1.62
CA GLY A 79 1.55 -13.58 -0.68
C GLY A 79 1.45 -12.96 0.72
N ASN A 80 2.37 -13.34 1.57
CA ASN A 80 2.33 -13.03 3.00
C ASN A 80 2.47 -11.53 3.29
N PHE A 81 3.34 -10.83 2.56
CA PHE A 81 3.60 -9.40 2.78
C PHE A 81 2.33 -8.54 2.69
N PRO A 82 1.59 -8.49 1.56
CA PRO A 82 0.37 -7.72 1.48
C PRO A 82 -0.73 -8.27 2.41
N HIS A 83 -0.77 -9.57 2.65
CA HIS A 83 -1.75 -10.22 3.53
C HIS A 83 -1.66 -9.68 4.96
N PHE A 84 -0.45 -9.63 5.53
CA PHE A 84 -0.20 -9.07 6.87
C PHE A 84 -0.33 -7.55 6.90
N LEU A 85 0.18 -6.87 5.87
CA LEU A 85 0.17 -5.41 5.84
C LEU A 85 -1.24 -4.83 5.75
N MET A 86 -2.12 -5.45 4.97
CA MET A 86 -3.52 -5.02 4.83
C MET A 86 -4.27 -5.05 6.16
N GLY A 87 -4.16 -6.15 6.93
CA GLY A 87 -4.82 -6.23 8.23
C GLY A 87 -4.20 -5.30 9.26
N HIS A 88 -2.88 -5.12 9.24
CA HIS A 88 -2.21 -4.17 10.14
C HIS A 88 -2.61 -2.71 9.84
N ARG A 89 -2.67 -2.31 8.56
CA ARG A 89 -3.20 -1.00 8.14
C ARG A 89 -4.65 -0.79 8.58
N ARG A 90 -5.49 -1.83 8.49
CA ARG A 90 -6.87 -1.78 8.99
C ARG A 90 -6.90 -1.59 10.51
N TYR A 91 -6.07 -2.33 11.23
CA TYR A 91 -5.99 -2.22 12.69
C TYR A 91 -5.58 -0.82 13.15
N LEU A 92 -4.44 -0.30 12.67
CA LEU A 92 -3.90 0.99 13.12
C LEU A 92 -4.77 2.20 12.75
N HIS A 93 -5.46 2.13 11.61
CA HIS A 93 -6.21 3.27 11.07
C HIS A 93 -7.73 3.08 11.10
N GLY A 94 -8.24 2.15 11.93
CA GLY A 94 -9.67 1.90 12.06
C GLY A 94 -10.36 1.50 10.75
N GLY A 95 -9.65 0.83 9.85
CA GLY A 95 -10.14 0.44 8.52
C GLY A 95 -10.16 1.57 7.49
N HIS A 96 -9.72 2.79 7.82
CA HIS A 96 -9.79 3.93 6.90
C HIS A 96 -8.57 4.07 5.98
N SER A 97 -7.54 3.26 6.18
CA SER A 97 -6.31 3.31 5.38
C SER A 97 -6.54 2.80 3.96
N LYS A 98 -6.28 3.67 2.97
CA LYS A 98 -6.57 3.37 1.56
C LYS A 98 -5.65 2.27 1.07
N THR A 99 -6.23 1.17 0.62
CA THR A 99 -5.49 0.02 0.10
C THR A 99 -6.11 -0.42 -1.21
N ILE A 100 -5.33 -0.40 -2.29
CA ILE A 100 -5.76 -0.68 -3.65
C ILE A 100 -5.21 -2.05 -4.05
N ARG A 101 -6.10 -2.99 -4.35
CA ARG A 101 -5.80 -4.26 -5.03
C ARG A 101 -6.37 -4.26 -6.44
N PRO A 102 -5.57 -3.92 -7.47
CA PRO A 102 -6.05 -3.87 -8.86
C PRO A 102 -6.56 -5.23 -9.35
N ASP A 103 -7.62 -5.24 -10.13
CA ASP A 103 -8.09 -6.45 -10.82
C ASP A 103 -7.12 -6.80 -11.96
N LYS A 104 -6.29 -7.83 -11.72
CA LYS A 104 -5.27 -8.27 -12.67
C LYS A 104 -5.85 -8.75 -14.00
N ARG A 105 -7.03 -9.42 -13.98
CA ARG A 105 -7.66 -9.92 -15.21
C ARG A 105 -8.13 -8.76 -16.07
N LYS A 106 -8.74 -7.75 -15.43
CA LYS A 106 -9.16 -6.53 -16.10
C LYS A 106 -7.96 -5.71 -16.61
N LEU A 107 -6.87 -5.63 -15.84
CA LEU A 107 -5.64 -4.98 -16.31
C LEU A 107 -5.07 -5.64 -17.56
N ALA A 108 -5.00 -6.98 -17.59
CA ALA A 108 -4.50 -7.72 -18.75
C ALA A 108 -5.29 -7.37 -20.02
N LEU A 109 -6.63 -7.42 -19.96
CA LEU A 109 -7.48 -7.06 -21.09
C LEU A 109 -7.34 -5.59 -21.54
N LEU A 110 -7.09 -4.68 -20.59
CA LEU A 110 -6.92 -3.26 -20.92
C LEU A 110 -5.56 -2.95 -21.55
N PHE A 111 -4.50 -3.67 -21.15
CA PHE A 111 -3.17 -3.51 -21.74
C PHE A 111 -3.02 -4.23 -23.07
N ASP A 112 -3.79 -5.28 -23.31
CA ASP A 112 -3.81 -6.01 -24.58
C ASP A 112 -4.62 -5.28 -25.67
N ASN A 113 -5.38 -4.23 -25.33
CA ASN A 113 -6.17 -3.47 -26.30
C ASN A 113 -5.38 -2.27 -26.88
N PRO A 114 -4.87 -2.35 -28.13
CA PRO A 114 -4.09 -1.27 -28.73
C PRO A 114 -4.94 -0.03 -29.09
N ASN A 115 -6.26 -0.19 -29.20
CA ASN A 115 -7.18 0.84 -29.67
C ASN A 115 -7.81 1.65 -28.51
N ILE A 116 -7.45 1.37 -27.25
CA ILE A 116 -8.04 2.07 -26.12
C ILE A 116 -7.53 3.51 -26.01
N GLY A 117 -8.42 4.47 -26.23
CA GLY A 117 -8.11 5.89 -26.02
C GLY A 117 -7.87 6.22 -24.54
N TRP A 118 -6.96 7.17 -24.27
CA TRP A 118 -6.58 7.58 -22.91
C TRP A 118 -7.76 7.92 -21.99
N LYS A 119 -8.77 8.64 -22.50
CA LYS A 119 -9.98 9.00 -21.72
C LYS A 119 -10.72 7.75 -21.22
N SER A 120 -10.85 6.73 -22.07
CA SER A 120 -11.50 5.47 -21.70
C SER A 120 -10.63 4.66 -20.73
N PHE A 121 -9.32 4.58 -20.98
CA PHE A 121 -8.36 3.92 -20.11
C PHE A 121 -8.37 4.53 -18.70
N LYS A 122 -8.26 5.87 -18.59
CA LYS A 122 -8.30 6.60 -17.32
C LYS A 122 -9.59 6.32 -16.56
N ARG A 123 -10.74 6.35 -17.23
CA ARG A 123 -12.04 5.98 -16.61
C ARG A 123 -12.03 4.56 -16.05
N GLN A 124 -11.49 3.59 -16.79
CA GLN A 124 -11.39 2.20 -16.32
C GLN A 124 -10.46 2.07 -15.09
N MET A 125 -9.34 2.79 -15.07
CA MET A 125 -8.41 2.81 -13.94
C MET A 125 -9.02 3.47 -12.70
N LEU A 126 -9.74 4.59 -12.85
CA LEU A 126 -10.45 5.25 -11.75
C LEU A 126 -11.55 4.35 -11.17
N ASN A 127 -12.32 3.68 -12.04
CA ASN A 127 -13.30 2.69 -11.62
C ASN A 127 -12.61 1.57 -10.84
N MET A 128 -11.50 1.03 -11.34
CA MET A 128 -10.75 -0.01 -10.64
C MET A 128 -10.28 0.45 -9.26
N ARG A 129 -9.68 1.65 -9.17
CA ARG A 129 -9.27 2.25 -7.88
C ARG A 129 -10.43 2.36 -6.89
N SER A 130 -11.60 2.80 -7.35
CA SER A 130 -12.78 2.97 -6.50
C SER A 130 -13.33 1.66 -5.95
N HIS A 131 -13.34 0.59 -6.76
CA HIS A 131 -13.86 -0.73 -6.34
C HIS A 131 -12.84 -1.52 -5.53
N SER A 132 -11.55 -1.19 -5.67
CA SER A 132 -10.45 -1.85 -4.97
C SER A 132 -10.17 -1.25 -3.59
N ASP A 133 -10.81 -0.13 -3.22
CA ASP A 133 -10.61 0.54 -1.93
C ASP A 133 -11.37 -0.20 -0.82
N SER A 134 -10.70 -1.18 -0.21
CA SER A 134 -11.25 -1.98 0.89
C SER A 134 -11.25 -1.18 2.20
N LYS A 135 -12.21 -0.26 2.35
CA LYS A 135 -12.41 0.50 3.59
C LYS A 135 -13.23 -0.30 4.62
N GLY A 136 -12.96 -0.01 5.89
CA GLY A 136 -13.69 -0.52 7.04
C GLY A 136 -13.18 -1.86 7.57
N PHE A 137 -13.85 -2.34 8.61
CA PHE A 137 -13.70 -3.69 9.12
C PHE A 137 -14.65 -4.59 8.34
N GLU A 138 -14.12 -5.35 7.38
CA GLU A 138 -14.87 -6.45 6.78
C GLU A 138 -15.05 -7.56 7.82
N LEU A 139 -16.28 -8.08 7.96
CA LEU A 139 -16.56 -9.17 8.88
C LEU A 139 -15.75 -10.40 8.44
N LYS A 140 -14.83 -10.83 9.30
CA LYS A 140 -13.98 -12.00 9.08
C LYS A 140 -14.87 -13.25 8.92
N ARG A 141 -14.77 -13.97 7.80
CA ARG A 141 -15.39 -15.30 7.69
C ARG A 141 -14.56 -16.34 8.48
N PRO A 142 -15.13 -17.48 8.87
CA PRO A 142 -14.40 -18.48 9.65
C PRO A 142 -13.03 -18.87 9.06
N SER A 143 -12.96 -19.01 7.75
CA SER A 143 -11.74 -19.37 7.00
C SER A 143 -10.77 -18.21 6.71
N ASP A 144 -11.19 -16.95 6.92
CA ASP A 144 -10.32 -15.80 6.67
C ASP A 144 -9.27 -15.65 7.78
N SER A 145 -8.07 -15.15 7.45
CA SER A 145 -7.00 -14.96 8.43
C SER A 145 -7.24 -13.74 9.32
N ILE A 146 -7.00 -13.89 10.62
CA ILE A 146 -7.04 -12.79 11.59
C ILE A 146 -6.05 -11.67 11.26
N TYR A 147 -4.96 -11.99 10.56
CA TYR A 147 -3.93 -11.00 10.21
C TYR A 147 -4.32 -10.12 9.01
N THR A 148 -5.42 -10.42 8.35
CA THR A 148 -5.93 -9.66 7.19
C THR A 148 -7.28 -9.05 7.48
N PHE A 149 -8.08 -9.76 8.27
CA PHE A 149 -9.36 -9.34 8.78
C PHE A 149 -9.28 -9.35 10.31
N PRO A 150 -8.66 -8.30 10.90
CA PRO A 150 -8.57 -8.19 12.35
C PRO A 150 -9.98 -8.18 12.95
N CYS A 151 -10.19 -8.93 14.03
CA CYS A 151 -11.48 -9.03 14.73
C CYS A 151 -11.60 -7.85 15.70
N PRO A 152 -12.41 -6.81 15.42
CA PRO A 152 -12.46 -5.60 16.25
C PRO A 152 -12.77 -5.90 17.72
N ASP A 153 -13.60 -6.91 17.97
CA ASP A 153 -14.03 -7.34 19.30
C ASP A 153 -12.90 -7.99 20.12
N CYS A 154 -11.81 -8.43 19.47
CA CYS A 154 -10.64 -9.02 20.13
C CYS A 154 -9.43 -8.09 20.10
N MET A 155 -9.52 -6.93 19.44
CA MET A 155 -8.41 -5.99 19.36
C MET A 155 -8.40 -5.08 20.58
N CYS A 156 -7.21 -4.65 21.01
CA CYS A 156 -7.09 -3.65 22.06
C CYS A 156 -7.84 -2.38 21.65
N HIS A 157 -8.78 -1.93 22.49
CA HIS A 157 -9.38 -0.62 22.32
C HIS A 157 -8.27 0.43 22.45
N THR A 158 -8.14 1.29 21.45
CA THR A 158 -7.42 2.54 21.64
C THR A 158 -8.22 3.33 22.66
N ASN A 159 -7.76 3.31 23.92
CA ASN A 159 -8.25 4.23 24.92
C ASN A 159 -8.07 5.62 24.32
N LYS A 160 -9.16 6.25 23.87
CA LYS A 160 -9.18 7.70 23.76
C LYS A 160 -8.85 8.15 25.16
N SER A 161 -7.64 8.65 25.37
CA SER A 161 -7.26 9.32 26.59
C SER A 161 -8.42 10.24 26.95
N THR A 162 -9.07 9.94 28.06
CA THR A 162 -10.16 10.70 28.62
C THR A 162 -9.63 12.10 28.91
N ASP A 163 -9.85 13.02 27.98
CA ASP A 163 -9.90 14.45 28.27
C ASP A 163 -11.21 14.75 29.03
N SER A 164 -11.43 14.04 30.14
CA SER A 164 -12.33 14.50 31.18
C SER A 164 -11.49 15.37 32.09
N ARG A 165 -11.29 16.63 31.69
CA ARG A 165 -10.97 17.69 32.65
C ARG A 165 -11.99 17.57 33.77
N SER A 166 -11.52 17.17 34.94
CA SER A 166 -12.27 17.24 36.17
C SER A 166 -12.69 18.68 36.40
N SER A 167 -13.97 18.98 36.18
CA SER A 167 -14.56 20.19 36.75
C SER A 167 -14.49 20.07 38.27
N PRO A 168 -13.89 21.01 39.00
CA PRO A 168 -14.01 21.02 40.44
C PRO A 168 -15.46 21.34 40.79
N ALA A 169 -16.05 20.52 41.65
CA ALA A 169 -17.30 20.83 42.30
C ALA A 169 -17.13 22.12 43.12
N THR A 170 -18.05 23.07 42.95
CA THR A 170 -18.38 24.08 43.96
C THR A 170 -19.89 24.32 43.89
#